data_AF-A0A4U1EDW0-F1
#
_entry.id   AF-A0A4U1EDW0-F1
#
_cell.length_a   1.000
_cell.length_b   1.000
_cell.length_c   1.000
_cell.angle_alpha   90.00
_cell.angle_beta   90.00
_cell.angle_gamma   90.00
#
_symmetry.space_group_name_H-M   'P 1'
#
loop_
_entity.id
_entity.type
_entity.pdbx_description
1 polymer ?
#
loop_
_entity_poly.entity_id
_entity_poly.type
_entity_poly.pdbx_seq_one_letter_code
_entity_poly.pdbx_strand_id
1 'polypeptide(L)'
;SYAGKYVPAIAHYIHMLNPVMTMKINLKGIALGDAYSDPESIIQGYAPFLFQIGLLDEKQRKYFQKQCDECVKYIQEEKWSQAFELLDKLLDGDLISEPSYFQNVTGCSNYYNLLQCTEPEDQSYYRKFLSLPQVRQAIHVGNQAFSDGSKVEKYLREDTVKSVKPWLTEIMNNYK
;
A
#
# COMPACT_ATOMS: atom_id res chain seq x y z
N SER A 1 4.06 0.98 -0.11
CA SER A 1 3.20 0.36 -1.13
C SER A 1 2.96 -1.13 -0.86
N TYR A 2 2.02 -1.73 -1.61
CA TYR A 2 1.42 -3.05 -1.38
C TYR A 2 2.37 -4.24 -1.60
N ALA A 3 3.48 -4.05 -2.32
CA ALA A 3 4.53 -5.08 -2.43
C ALA A 3 5.10 -5.50 -1.06
N GLY A 4 4.93 -4.66 -0.03
CA GLY A 4 5.15 -5.03 1.37
C GLY A 4 4.35 -6.25 1.86
N LYS A 5 3.30 -6.66 1.14
CA LYS A 5 2.53 -7.89 1.39
C LYS A 5 2.95 -9.01 0.45
N TYR A 6 3.01 -8.73 -0.86
CA TYR A 6 3.35 -9.73 -1.86
C TYR A 6 4.70 -10.38 -1.61
N VAL A 7 5.73 -9.57 -1.36
CA VAL A 7 7.10 -10.06 -1.27
C VAL A 7 7.29 -10.95 -0.04
N PRO A 8 6.87 -10.58 1.20
CA PRO A 8 6.93 -11.50 2.33
C PRO A 8 6.09 -12.77 2.14
N ALA A 9 4.89 -12.67 1.57
CA ALA A 9 4.02 -13.82 1.32
C ALA A 9 4.66 -14.82 0.34
N ILE A 10 5.22 -14.33 -0.78
CA ILE A 10 5.91 -15.17 -1.77
C ILE A 10 7.18 -15.79 -1.16
N ALA A 11 7.97 -15.01 -0.44
CA ALA A 11 9.17 -15.50 0.23
C ALA A 11 8.85 -16.60 1.24
N HIS A 12 7.82 -16.39 2.07
CA HIS A 12 7.32 -17.38 3.01
C HIS A 12 6.82 -18.64 2.32
N TYR A 13 6.11 -18.50 1.20
CA TYR A 13 5.66 -19.64 0.41
C TYR A 13 6.84 -20.46 -0.17
N ILE A 14 7.88 -19.78 -0.68
CA ILE A 14 9.13 -20.44 -1.12
C ILE A 14 9.81 -21.16 0.05
N HIS A 15 9.92 -20.50 1.21
CA HIS A 15 10.51 -21.07 2.42
C HIS A 15 9.81 -22.38 2.82
N MET A 16 8.47 -22.36 2.87
CA MET A 16 7.63 -23.50 3.24
C MET A 16 7.71 -24.66 2.24
N LEU A 17 7.82 -24.37 0.94
CA LEU A 17 7.80 -25.41 -0.10
C LEU A 17 9.17 -26.00 -0.42
N ASN A 18 10.25 -25.24 -0.24
CA ASN A 18 11.61 -25.71 -0.55
C ASN A 18 12.01 -27.04 0.11
N PRO A 19 11.58 -27.37 1.35
CA PRO A 19 11.87 -28.66 1.97
C PRO A 19 11.19 -29.85 1.30
N VAL A 20 10.01 -29.66 0.69
CA VAL A 20 9.15 -30.75 0.17
C VAL A 20 9.14 -30.85 -1.35
N MET A 21 9.60 -29.81 -2.06
CA MET A 21 9.60 -29.76 -3.52
C MET A 21 10.94 -30.23 -4.10
N THR A 22 10.87 -30.95 -5.23
CA THR A 22 12.05 -31.38 -6.00
C THR A 22 12.77 -30.19 -6.63
N MET A 23 12.01 -29.24 -7.18
CA MET A 23 12.55 -27.97 -7.69
C MET A 23 12.59 -26.96 -6.55
N LYS A 24 13.80 -26.52 -6.19
CA LYS A 24 14.02 -25.55 -5.12
C LYS A 24 14.34 -24.17 -5.69
N ILE A 25 13.77 -23.14 -5.08
CA ILE A 25 14.13 -21.75 -5.37
C ILE A 25 15.18 -21.31 -4.36
N ASN A 26 16.35 -20.92 -4.86
CA ASN A 26 17.46 -20.45 -4.03
C ASN A 26 17.25 -18.99 -3.58
N LEU A 27 16.21 -18.75 -2.79
CA LEU A 27 15.92 -17.45 -2.19
C LEU A 27 17.07 -17.03 -1.27
N LYS A 28 17.63 -15.83 -1.49
CA LYS A 28 18.73 -15.29 -0.66
C LYS A 28 18.28 -14.25 0.34
N GLY A 29 17.33 -13.42 -0.06
CA GLY A 29 16.77 -12.34 0.74
C GLY A 29 15.65 -11.64 -0.02
N ILE A 30 15.08 -10.62 0.61
CA ILE A 30 14.05 -9.76 0.04
C ILE A 30 14.40 -8.29 0.28
N ALA A 31 13.98 -7.41 -0.63
CA ALA A 31 14.11 -5.97 -0.49
C ALA A 31 12.73 -5.32 -0.49
N LEU A 32 12.49 -4.41 0.45
CA LEU A 32 11.21 -3.74 0.69
C LEU A 32 11.44 -2.23 0.79
N GLY A 33 10.89 -1.46 -0.15
CA GLY A 33 10.90 0.01 -0.12
C GLY A 33 9.52 0.56 0.24
N ASP A 34 9.47 1.48 1.21
CA ASP A 34 8.25 2.11 1.72
C ASP A 34 7.10 1.13 1.95
N ALA A 35 7.39 -0.05 2.51
CA ALA A 35 6.49 -1.20 2.47
C ALA A 35 5.30 -1.09 3.44
N TYR A 36 4.12 -1.49 2.95
CA TYR A 36 2.91 -1.61 3.76
C TYR A 36 2.73 -3.07 4.19
N SER A 37 3.32 -3.46 5.33
CA SER A 37 3.40 -4.86 5.78
C SER A 37 2.67 -5.15 7.10
N ASP A 38 2.58 -4.15 7.98
CA ASP A 38 1.94 -4.26 9.29
C ASP A 38 0.96 -3.09 9.52
N PRO A 39 -0.27 -3.17 8.97
CA PRO A 39 -1.23 -2.07 8.97
C PRO A 39 -1.48 -1.47 10.35
N GLU A 40 -1.66 -2.26 11.41
CA GLU A 40 -1.93 -1.73 12.76
C GLU A 40 -0.83 -0.77 13.23
N SER A 41 0.44 -1.21 13.16
CA SER A 41 1.58 -0.39 13.57
C SER A 41 1.74 0.86 12.71
N ILE A 42 1.51 0.74 11.39
CA ILE A 42 1.65 1.85 10.45
C ILE A 42 0.54 2.89 10.68
N ILE A 43 -0.72 2.44 10.83
CA ILE A 43 -1.89 3.30 11.01
C ILE A 43 -1.76 4.14 12.29
N GLN A 44 -1.27 3.54 13.38
CA GLN A 44 -1.00 4.27 14.63
C GLN A 44 0.07 5.36 14.48
N GLY A 45 0.97 5.23 13.51
CA GLY A 45 2.04 6.20 13.25
C GLY A 45 1.59 7.46 12.50
N TYR A 46 0.47 7.44 11.77
CA TYR A 46 0.09 8.54 10.88
C TYR A 46 -0.15 9.86 11.60
N ALA A 47 -1.03 9.87 12.61
CA ALA A 47 -1.38 11.10 13.32
C ALA A 47 -0.18 11.80 13.98
N PRO A 48 0.70 11.12 14.77
CA PRO A 48 1.87 11.77 15.35
C PRO A 48 2.87 12.21 14.29
N PHE A 49 3.08 11.43 13.23
CA PHE A 49 3.99 11.78 12.14
C PHE A 49 3.56 13.05 11.42
N LEU A 50 2.30 13.09 10.94
CA LEU A 50 1.75 14.23 10.20
C LEU A 50 1.73 15.52 11.03
N PHE A 51 1.48 15.41 12.34
CA PHE A 51 1.61 16.55 13.25
C PHE A 51 3.06 17.01 13.40
N GLN A 52 4.01 16.08 13.57
CA GLN A 52 5.42 16.41 13.80
C GLN A 52 6.04 17.15 12.62
N ILE A 53 5.62 16.84 11.39
CA ILE A 53 6.07 17.53 10.17
C ILE A 53 5.24 18.78 9.83
N GLY A 54 4.28 19.16 10.68
CA GLY A 54 3.49 20.38 10.53
C GLY A 54 2.35 20.32 9.52
N LEU A 55 1.95 19.13 9.06
CA LEU A 55 0.79 18.97 8.17
C LEU A 55 -0.55 18.96 8.92
N LEU A 56 -0.55 18.67 10.22
CA LEU A 56 -1.74 18.73 11.07
C LEU A 56 -1.51 19.70 12.24
N ASP A 57 -2.54 20.48 12.56
CA ASP A 57 -2.65 21.18 13.83
C ASP A 57 -3.08 20.22 14.97
N GLU A 58 -3.17 20.74 16.20
CA GLU A 58 -3.53 19.93 17.36
C GLU A 58 -4.95 19.33 17.29
N LYS A 59 -5.92 20.07 16.74
CA LYS A 59 -7.32 19.60 16.61
C LYS A 59 -7.40 18.53 15.53
N GLN A 60 -6.77 18.76 14.39
CA GLN A 60 -6.69 17.83 13.27
C GLN A 60 -5.96 16.55 13.68
N ARG A 61 -4.84 16.64 14.41
CA ARG A 61 -4.14 15.47 14.99
C ARG A 61 -5.06 14.65 15.88
N LYS A 62 -5.81 15.28 16.79
CA LYS A 62 -6.74 14.58 17.69
C LYS A 62 -7.82 13.83 16.92
N TYR A 63 -8.37 14.44 15.87
CA TYR A 63 -9.33 13.78 15.00
C TYR A 63 -8.70 12.60 14.24
N PHE A 64 -7.54 12.83 13.62
CA PHE A 64 -6.81 11.82 12.86
C PHE A 64 -6.47 10.60 13.73
N GLN A 65 -5.95 10.83 14.94
CA GLN A 65 -5.66 9.77 15.91
C GLN A 65 -6.91 8.97 16.26
N LYS A 66 -8.04 9.64 16.54
CA LYS A 66 -9.30 8.96 16.83
C LYS A 66 -9.76 8.06 15.67
N GLN A 67 -9.57 8.50 14.42
CA GLN A 67 -9.88 7.68 13.24
C GLN A 67 -8.91 6.49 13.13
N CYS A 68 -7.61 6.70 13.33
CA CYS A 68 -6.61 5.63 13.38
C CYS A 68 -6.95 4.57 14.44
N ASP A 69 -7.32 5.00 15.65
CA ASP A 69 -7.67 4.10 16.76
C ASP A 69 -8.92 3.25 16.44
N GLU A 70 -9.95 3.87 15.84
CA GLU A 70 -11.15 3.14 15.41
C GLU A 70 -10.85 2.19 14.24
N CYS A 71 -9.97 2.57 13.31
CA CYS A 71 -9.51 1.70 12.23
C CYS A 71 -8.81 0.46 12.80
N VAL A 72 -7.87 0.64 13.73
CA VAL A 72 -7.17 -0.47 14.42
C VAL A 72 -8.17 -1.35 15.16
N LYS A 73 -9.18 -0.78 15.81
CA LYS A 73 -10.26 -1.56 16.43
C LYS A 73 -11.03 -2.40 15.41
N TYR A 74 -11.38 -1.86 14.25
CA TYR A 74 -12.01 -2.65 13.19
C TYR A 74 -11.10 -3.77 12.68
N ILE A 75 -9.79 -3.53 12.57
CA ILE A 75 -8.82 -4.58 12.22
C ILE A 75 -8.85 -5.70 13.27
N GLN A 76 -8.81 -5.35 14.55
CA GLN A 76 -8.82 -6.33 15.65
C GLN A 76 -10.16 -7.11 15.76
N GLU A 77 -11.26 -6.50 15.33
CA GLU A 77 -12.58 -7.14 15.24
C GLU A 77 -12.81 -7.87 13.90
N GLU A 78 -11.79 -7.98 13.05
CA GLU A 78 -11.84 -8.59 11.71
C GLU A 78 -12.85 -7.93 10.75
N LYS A 79 -13.20 -6.68 11.01
CA LYS A 79 -14.10 -5.85 10.19
C LYS A 79 -13.34 -5.17 9.07
N TRP A 80 -12.75 -5.98 8.18
CA TRP A 80 -11.77 -5.53 7.19
C TRP A 80 -12.28 -4.45 6.24
N SER A 81 -13.50 -4.60 5.71
CA SER A 81 -14.08 -3.61 4.79
C SER A 81 -14.27 -2.26 5.49
N GLN A 82 -14.77 -2.26 6.73
CA GLN A 82 -14.97 -1.03 7.49
C GLN A 82 -13.64 -0.35 7.85
N ALA A 83 -12.62 -1.13 8.21
CA ALA A 83 -11.27 -0.60 8.44
C ALA A 83 -10.70 0.07 7.18
N PHE A 84 -10.82 -0.60 6.02
CA PHE A 84 -10.36 -0.07 4.74
C PHE A 84 -11.12 1.20 4.34
N GLU A 85 -12.45 1.20 4.38
CA GLU A 85 -13.28 2.36 4.02
C GLU A 85 -13.02 3.57 4.90
N LEU A 86 -12.72 3.35 6.19
CA LEU A 86 -12.33 4.43 7.09
C LEU A 86 -10.96 5.00 6.70
N LEU A 87 -9.98 4.13 6.43
CA LEU A 87 -8.64 4.55 6.04
C LEU A 87 -8.64 5.31 4.70
N ASP A 88 -9.40 4.82 3.72
CA ASP A 88 -9.59 5.49 2.42
C ASP A 88 -10.13 6.91 2.61
N LYS A 89 -11.23 7.07 3.36
CA LYS A 89 -11.78 8.41 3.68
C LYS A 89 -10.81 9.31 4.43
N LEU A 90 -9.92 8.73 5.24
CA LEU A 90 -8.99 9.48 6.07
C LEU A 90 -7.77 9.97 5.26
N LEU A 91 -7.24 9.14 4.36
CA LEU A 91 -5.93 9.36 3.72
C LEU A 91 -5.99 9.41 2.19
N ASP A 92 -6.44 8.33 1.54
CA ASP A 92 -6.31 8.13 0.08
C ASP A 92 -7.39 8.88 -0.70
N GLY A 93 -8.65 8.49 -0.51
CA GLY A 93 -9.81 9.10 -1.13
C GLY A 93 -10.08 8.58 -2.55
N ASP A 94 -9.55 7.42 -2.92
CA ASP A 94 -9.57 6.90 -4.29
C ASP A 94 -10.91 6.22 -4.65
N LEU A 95 -11.67 5.77 -3.64
CA LEU A 95 -12.95 5.08 -3.80
C LEU A 95 -14.16 5.88 -3.32
N ILE A 96 -13.96 7.14 -2.97
CA ILE A 96 -15.00 8.11 -2.61
C ILE A 96 -15.05 9.26 -3.61
N SER A 97 -16.20 9.96 -3.67
CA SER A 97 -16.37 11.11 -4.57
C SER A 97 -15.79 12.41 -4.03
N GLU A 98 -15.54 12.47 -2.72
CA GLU A 98 -15.06 13.64 -2.01
C GLU A 98 -13.57 13.51 -1.68
N PRO A 99 -12.83 14.62 -1.53
CA PRO A 99 -11.45 14.57 -1.06
C PRO A 99 -11.35 13.88 0.32
N SER A 100 -10.26 13.15 0.54
CA SER A 100 -9.96 12.56 1.85
C SER A 100 -9.84 13.64 2.93
N TYR A 101 -9.97 13.26 4.21
CA TYR A 101 -9.73 14.20 5.30
C TYR A 101 -8.33 14.80 5.22
N PHE A 102 -7.31 13.99 4.93
CA PHE A 102 -5.94 14.45 4.68
C PHE A 102 -5.89 15.55 3.62
N GLN A 103 -6.48 15.33 2.45
CA GLN A 103 -6.47 16.33 1.38
C GLN A 103 -7.20 17.61 1.80
N ASN A 104 -8.33 17.49 2.50
CA ASN A 104 -9.10 18.66 2.96
C ASN A 104 -8.34 19.54 3.96
N VAL A 105 -7.59 18.94 4.88
CA VAL A 105 -6.90 19.69 5.94
C VAL A 105 -5.51 20.18 5.54
N THR A 106 -4.85 19.49 4.61
CA THR A 106 -3.51 19.85 4.14
C THR A 106 -3.52 20.67 2.86
N GLY A 107 -4.59 20.58 2.06
CA GLY A 107 -4.63 21.09 0.70
C GLY A 107 -3.82 20.26 -0.31
N CYS A 108 -3.21 19.15 0.11
CA CYS A 108 -2.37 18.30 -0.72
C CYS A 108 -3.06 17.02 -1.14
N SER A 109 -3.04 16.74 -2.44
CA SER A 109 -3.58 15.51 -3.01
C SER A 109 -2.54 14.39 -3.10
N ASN A 110 -1.26 14.71 -2.92
CA ASN A 110 -0.18 13.73 -2.96
C ASN A 110 0.29 13.39 -1.53
N TYR A 111 -0.05 12.20 -1.07
CA TYR A 111 0.41 11.66 0.22
C TYR A 111 1.69 10.81 0.09
N TYR A 112 2.22 10.59 -1.12
CA TYR A 112 3.45 9.83 -1.35
C TYR A 112 4.72 10.63 -1.08
N ASN A 113 4.66 11.96 -1.19
CA ASN A 113 5.83 12.81 -1.02
C ASN A 113 5.49 14.10 -0.27
N LEU A 114 6.14 14.29 0.88
CA LEU A 114 5.90 15.44 1.76
C LEU A 114 6.40 16.77 1.17
N LEU A 115 7.30 16.72 0.19
CA LEU A 115 7.85 17.90 -0.47
C LEU A 115 7.02 18.31 -1.70
N GLN A 116 6.09 17.46 -2.15
CA GLN A 116 5.31 17.68 -3.36
C GLN A 116 3.83 17.49 -3.06
N CYS A 117 3.08 18.59 -3.04
CA CYS A 117 1.67 18.61 -2.66
C CYS A 117 0.75 17.95 -3.71
N THR A 118 1.21 17.84 -4.97
CA THR A 118 0.51 17.18 -6.08
C THR A 118 1.42 16.18 -6.76
N GLU A 119 0.84 15.18 -7.42
CA GLU A 119 1.60 14.19 -8.17
C GLU A 119 2.31 14.87 -9.35
N PRO A 120 3.63 14.66 -9.54
CA PRO A 120 4.33 15.17 -10.72
C PRO A 120 3.79 14.55 -12.01
N GLU A 121 3.69 15.35 -13.08
CA GLU A 121 3.11 14.89 -14.35
C GLU A 121 3.92 13.73 -14.97
N ASP A 122 5.23 13.72 -14.74
CA ASP A 122 6.16 12.73 -15.30
C ASP A 122 5.89 11.30 -14.82
N GLN A 123 5.24 11.13 -13.67
CA GLN A 123 4.80 9.83 -13.15
C GLN A 123 3.77 9.15 -14.08
N SER A 124 3.15 9.89 -15.01
CA SER A 124 2.19 9.35 -15.97
C SER A 124 2.78 9.07 -17.37
N TYR A 125 3.98 9.57 -17.68
CA TYR A 125 4.52 9.57 -19.05
C TYR A 125 4.75 8.17 -19.61
N TYR A 126 5.09 7.21 -18.75
CA TYR A 126 5.32 5.82 -19.14
C TYR A 126 4.09 5.18 -19.81
N ARG A 127 2.86 5.58 -19.44
CA ARG A 127 1.63 5.04 -20.04
C ARG A 127 1.55 5.35 -21.53
N LYS A 128 1.93 6.58 -21.91
CA LYS A 128 2.00 6.99 -23.33
C LYS A 128 3.07 6.19 -24.07
N PHE A 129 4.25 6.05 -23.49
CA PHE A 129 5.34 5.24 -24.07
C PHE A 129 4.92 3.78 -24.30
N LEU A 130 4.32 3.12 -23.30
CA LEU A 130 3.84 1.75 -23.39
C LEU A 130 2.68 1.57 -24.38
N SER A 131 1.99 2.65 -24.76
CA SER A 131 0.92 2.61 -25.75
C SER A 131 1.41 2.66 -27.20
N LEU A 132 2.68 3.00 -27.45
CA LEU A 132 3.24 3.11 -28.80
C LEU A 132 3.23 1.75 -29.52
N PRO A 133 2.82 1.68 -30.82
CA PRO A 133 2.74 0.42 -31.55
C PRO A 133 4.05 -0.37 -31.55
N GLN A 134 5.20 0.30 -31.79
CA GLN A 134 6.50 -0.35 -31.78
C GLN A 134 6.89 -0.91 -30.40
N VAL A 135 6.52 -0.21 -29.32
CA VAL A 135 6.81 -0.67 -27.95
C VAL A 135 5.95 -1.89 -27.63
N ARG A 136 4.64 -1.81 -27.90
CA ARG A 136 3.70 -2.92 -27.71
C ARG A 136 4.11 -4.18 -28.49
N GLN A 137 4.59 -4.00 -29.72
CA GLN A 137 5.13 -5.10 -30.53
C GLN A 137 6.38 -5.70 -29.89
N ALA A 138 7.31 -4.85 -29.42
CA ALA A 138 8.57 -5.27 -28.82
C ALA A 138 8.39 -6.03 -27.47
N ILE A 139 7.37 -5.69 -26.69
CA ILE A 139 7.04 -6.39 -25.42
C ILE A 139 5.98 -7.48 -25.58
N HIS A 140 5.58 -7.79 -26.81
CA HIS A 140 4.68 -8.89 -27.16
C HIS A 140 3.32 -8.89 -26.43
N VAL A 141 2.75 -7.72 -26.12
CA VAL A 141 1.44 -7.61 -25.41
C VAL A 141 0.21 -7.80 -26.31
N GLY A 142 0.40 -7.94 -27.62
CA GLY A 142 -0.68 -8.14 -28.59
C GLY A 142 -1.75 -7.02 -28.50
N ASN A 143 -3.01 -7.42 -28.38
CA ASN A 143 -4.16 -6.50 -28.30
C ASN A 143 -4.58 -6.14 -26.87
N GLN A 144 -3.79 -6.51 -25.85
CA GLN A 144 -4.15 -6.23 -24.46
C GLN A 144 -4.15 -4.72 -24.18
N ALA A 145 -5.23 -4.22 -23.59
CA ALA A 145 -5.32 -2.85 -23.11
C ALA A 145 -4.46 -2.70 -21.84
N PHE A 146 -3.84 -1.53 -21.68
CA PHE A 146 -3.13 -1.21 -20.45
C PHE A 146 -4.15 -1.03 -19.31
N SER A 147 -3.92 -1.71 -18.17
CA SER A 147 -4.78 -1.63 -16.99
C SER A 147 -4.16 -0.70 -15.95
N ASP A 148 -5.00 0.10 -15.28
CA ASP A 148 -4.61 0.98 -14.18
C ASP A 148 -4.59 0.29 -12.80
N GLY A 149 -5.02 -0.97 -12.70
CA GLY A 149 -5.03 -1.74 -11.46
C GLY A 149 -6.28 -1.55 -10.58
N SER A 150 -7.16 -0.59 -10.87
CA SER A 150 -8.34 -0.26 -10.05
C SER A 150 -9.26 -1.45 -9.76
N LYS A 151 -9.42 -2.35 -10.75
CA LYS A 151 -10.20 -3.57 -10.58
C LYS A 151 -9.58 -4.51 -9.54
N VAL A 152 -8.26 -4.64 -9.53
CA VAL A 152 -7.52 -5.52 -8.60
C VAL A 152 -7.65 -4.97 -7.18
N GLU A 153 -7.39 -3.69 -7.00
CA GLU A 153 -7.58 -2.97 -5.74
C GLU A 153 -8.98 -3.19 -5.16
N LYS A 154 -10.02 -3.07 -5.98
CA LYS A 154 -11.40 -3.33 -5.55
C LYS A 154 -11.60 -4.71 -4.93
N TYR A 155 -10.95 -5.74 -5.45
CA TYR A 155 -11.06 -7.10 -4.91
C TYR A 155 -10.12 -7.36 -3.73
N LEU A 156 -9.09 -6.53 -3.53
CA LEU A 156 -8.10 -6.69 -2.47
C LEU A 156 -8.32 -5.77 -1.26
N ARG A 157 -9.38 -4.96 -1.24
CA ARG A 157 -9.68 -3.99 -0.16
C ARG A 157 -9.57 -4.57 1.25
N GLU A 158 -10.16 -5.74 1.47
CA GLU A 158 -10.08 -6.39 2.78
C GLU A 158 -8.66 -6.85 3.12
N ASP A 159 -7.89 -7.31 2.13
CA ASP A 159 -6.51 -7.75 2.33
C ASP A 159 -5.58 -6.59 2.67
N THR A 160 -5.87 -5.37 2.19
CA THR A 160 -5.09 -4.16 2.47
C THR A 160 -4.84 -3.98 3.96
N VAL A 161 -5.82 -4.23 4.83
CA VAL A 161 -5.66 -4.01 6.28
C VAL A 161 -5.16 -5.24 7.07
N LYS A 162 -4.94 -6.38 6.40
CA LYS A 162 -4.43 -7.60 7.05
C LYS A 162 -2.91 -7.58 7.20
N SER A 163 -2.38 -8.01 8.34
CA SER A 163 -0.93 -8.00 8.57
C SER A 163 -0.24 -9.20 7.91
N VAL A 164 0.92 -8.98 7.29
CA VAL A 164 1.85 -10.04 6.86
C VAL A 164 3.09 -10.13 7.77
N LYS A 165 3.07 -9.41 8.89
CA LYS A 165 4.17 -9.36 9.86
C LYS A 165 4.66 -10.75 10.31
N PRO A 166 3.80 -11.76 10.55
CA PRO A 166 4.28 -13.09 10.94
C PRO A 166 5.19 -13.72 9.86
N TRP A 167 4.77 -13.66 8.60
CA TRP A 167 5.55 -14.17 7.46
C TRP A 167 6.85 -13.38 7.27
N LEU A 168 6.78 -12.06 7.39
CA LEU A 168 7.98 -11.22 7.32
C LEU A 168 8.98 -11.58 8.43
N THR A 169 8.50 -11.80 9.65
CA THR A 169 9.33 -12.18 10.80
C THR A 169 10.07 -13.50 10.54
N GLU A 170 9.37 -14.51 10.01
CA GLU A 170 9.99 -15.79 9.66
C GLU A 170 11.05 -15.64 8.57
N ILE A 171 10.78 -14.82 7.56
CA ILE A 171 11.75 -14.57 6.49
C ILE A 171 12.98 -13.82 7.02
N MET A 172 12.81 -12.81 7.87
CA MET A 172 13.94 -12.09 8.48
C MET A 172 14.82 -12.99 9.36
N ASN A 173 14.24 -14.01 9.99
CA ASN A 173 15.00 -14.95 10.82
C ASN A 173 15.82 -15.95 9.99
N ASN A 174 15.45 -16.20 8.73
CA ASN A 174 16.04 -17.26 7.90
C ASN A 174 16.86 -16.73 6.70
N TYR A 175 16.66 -15.47 6.30
CA TYR A 175 17.26 -14.87 5.10
C TYR A 175 17.86 -13.50 5.42
N LYS A 176 18.87 -13.07 4.66
CA LYS A 176 19.59 -11.80 4.84
C LYS A 176 19.76 -11.05 3.53
#